data_AF-A0A1U7PZA6-F1
#
_entry.id   AF-A0A1U7PZA6-F1
#
_cell.length_a   1.000
_cell.length_b   1.000
_cell.length_c   1.000
_cell.angle_alpha   90.00
_cell.angle_beta   90.00
_cell.angle_gamma   90.00
#
_symmetry.space_group_name_H-M   'P 1'
#
loop_
_entity.id
_entity.type
_entity.pdbx_description
1 polymer ?
#
loop_
_entity_poly.entity_id
_entity_poly.type
_entity_poly.pdbx_seq_one_letter_code
_entity_poly.pdbx_strand_id
1 'polypeptide(L)'
;MDIRNSKFFKIKYWAIILVVQFLLFYILSRFGFAIHLFSNLFEWKKKLHISLFSAISWSVGDVIYIAATLLFFYLLLRLIITKKAVFLKYILITANITYFVYQCFWGMLYFQQPVIEKLGNKKISEEAIQKLAVKYLYLCKATREKLSEDDHHKIKIDNVRQLETEIIAQQKNLPQFINKKIAVSNISVKPSLFDSLMNKTGIYGYYNPFTAEAQYNPNIPASQLPFTLAHEMSHQLGYAREQEASFIAYLCARNSANKELQYSVQLYVLKSLLKALAVKNPAFVKNILEQYSPKMKLDRLYEQKFFISNEGIVSDFFGITNDLFLKSNQQAGSVTYSYFIHLVLLYEL
;
A
#
# COMPACT_ATOMS: atom_id res chain seq x y z
N MET A 1 -17.44 48.84 17.70
CA MET A 1 -17.69 47.38 17.81
C MET A 1 -16.88 46.67 16.72
N ASP A 2 -16.01 45.76 17.16
CA ASP A 2 -14.78 45.27 16.53
C ASP A 2 -14.83 44.64 15.12
N ILE A 3 -14.10 45.24 14.17
CA ILE A 3 -13.72 44.62 12.88
C ILE A 3 -12.77 43.42 13.10
N ARG A 4 -11.98 43.41 14.19
CA ARG A 4 -11.10 42.28 14.54
C ARG A 4 -11.90 41.07 15.00
N ASN A 5 -13.00 41.28 15.75
CA ASN A 5 -13.90 40.20 16.16
C ASN A 5 -14.56 39.57 14.93
N SER A 6 -15.06 40.35 13.97
CA SER A 6 -15.74 39.77 12.78
C SER A 6 -14.82 38.91 11.90
N LYS A 7 -13.53 39.26 11.77
CA LYS A 7 -12.55 38.45 11.02
C LYS A 7 -12.17 37.17 11.77
N PHE A 8 -12.03 37.22 13.09
CA PHE A 8 -11.76 36.04 13.92
C PHE A 8 -12.94 35.06 13.92
N PHE A 9 -14.18 35.56 14.01
CA PHE A 9 -15.39 34.75 13.84
C PHE A 9 -15.41 34.02 12.49
N LYS A 10 -14.98 34.68 11.40
CA LYS A 10 -14.94 34.07 10.06
C LYS A 10 -13.95 32.90 9.92
N ILE A 11 -12.92 32.84 10.75
CA ILE A 11 -11.90 31.76 10.73
C ILE A 11 -12.38 30.57 11.53
N LYS A 12 -13.05 30.81 12.67
CA LYS A 12 -13.63 29.74 13.50
C LYS A 12 -14.58 28.84 12.72
N TYR A 13 -15.34 29.39 11.77
CA TYR A 13 -16.21 28.57 10.91
C TYR A 13 -15.44 27.49 10.13
N TRP A 14 -14.24 27.77 9.61
CA TRP A 14 -13.46 26.77 8.87
C TRP A 14 -12.92 25.66 9.78
N ALA A 15 -12.55 25.99 11.01
CA ALA A 15 -12.18 24.98 12.00
C ALA A 15 -13.40 24.13 12.43
N ILE A 16 -14.56 24.77 12.64
CA ILE A 16 -15.81 24.07 12.96
C ILE A 16 -16.22 23.14 11.80
N ILE A 17 -16.17 23.61 10.55
CA ILE A 17 -16.47 22.79 9.37
C ILE A 17 -15.56 21.57 9.34
N LEU A 18 -14.26 21.72 9.62
CA LEU A 18 -13.33 20.60 9.62
C LEU A 18 -13.72 19.55 10.67
N VAL A 19 -14.03 19.97 11.90
CA VAL A 19 -14.50 19.07 12.96
C VAL A 19 -15.83 18.40 12.58
N VAL A 20 -16.77 19.16 12.01
CA VAL A 20 -18.05 18.64 11.52
C VAL A 20 -17.83 17.62 10.41
N GLN A 21 -16.87 17.82 9.50
CA GLN A 21 -16.52 16.84 8.48
C GLN A 21 -15.97 15.55 9.09
N PHE A 22 -15.09 15.63 10.10
CA PHE A 22 -14.62 14.44 10.82
C PHE A 22 -15.78 13.65 11.41
N LEU A 23 -16.70 14.32 12.10
CA LEU A 23 -17.90 13.69 12.67
C LEU A 23 -18.81 13.11 11.59
N LEU A 24 -19.03 13.84 10.49
CA LEU A 24 -19.84 13.40 9.37
C LEU A 24 -19.31 12.08 8.78
N PHE A 25 -18.04 12.03 8.40
CA PHE A 25 -17.48 10.81 7.81
C PHE A 25 -17.38 9.67 8.82
N TYR A 26 -17.13 9.97 10.10
CA TYR A 26 -17.22 8.95 11.15
C TYR A 26 -18.62 8.36 11.25
N ILE A 27 -19.68 9.19 11.23
CA ILE A 27 -21.07 8.73 11.25
C ILE A 27 -21.38 7.92 9.98
N LEU A 28 -21.02 8.43 8.80
CA LEU A 28 -21.22 7.73 7.52
C LEU A 28 -20.51 6.37 7.48
N SER A 29 -19.34 6.24 8.11
CA SER A 29 -18.59 4.98 8.20
C SER A 29 -19.33 3.86 8.93
N ARG A 30 -20.38 4.19 9.69
CA ARG A 30 -21.21 3.21 10.41
C ARG A 30 -22.37 2.67 9.57
N PHE A 31 -22.65 3.25 8.41
CA PHE A 31 -23.78 2.88 7.58
C PHE A 31 -23.35 2.17 6.29
N GLY A 32 -23.85 0.94 6.09
CA GLY A 32 -23.55 0.14 4.90
C GLY A 32 -23.91 0.82 3.58
N PHE A 33 -25.02 1.57 3.52
CA PHE A 33 -25.42 2.31 2.31
C PHE A 33 -24.37 3.37 1.92
N ALA A 34 -23.80 4.08 2.90
CA ALA A 34 -22.80 5.11 2.66
C ALA A 34 -21.49 4.46 2.19
N ILE A 35 -21.04 3.38 2.82
CA ILE A 35 -19.88 2.61 2.38
C ILE A 35 -20.06 2.15 0.93
N HIS A 36 -21.24 1.63 0.57
CA HIS A 36 -21.55 1.22 -0.80
C HIS A 36 -21.53 2.40 -1.79
N LEU A 37 -22.12 3.54 -1.41
CA LEU A 37 -22.10 4.77 -2.19
C LEU A 37 -20.65 5.21 -2.50
N PHE A 38 -19.78 5.28 -1.49
CA PHE A 38 -18.39 5.67 -1.68
C PHE A 38 -17.57 4.63 -2.45
N SER A 39 -17.88 3.34 -2.31
CA SER A 39 -17.27 2.31 -3.15
C SER A 39 -17.64 2.49 -4.63
N ASN A 40 -18.88 2.83 -4.95
CA ASN A 40 -19.31 3.10 -6.34
C ASN A 40 -18.71 4.41 -6.86
N LEU A 41 -18.64 5.45 -6.02
CA LEU A 41 -17.96 6.70 -6.35
C LEU A 41 -16.49 6.45 -6.68
N PHE A 42 -15.81 5.61 -5.89
CA PHE A 42 -14.43 5.21 -6.16
C PHE A 42 -14.30 4.51 -7.51
N GLU A 43 -15.18 3.56 -7.86
CA GLU A 43 -15.12 2.86 -9.15
C GLU A 43 -15.25 3.82 -10.34
N TRP A 44 -16.20 4.76 -10.27
CA TRP A 44 -16.35 5.81 -11.29
C TRP A 44 -15.11 6.71 -11.36
N LYS A 45 -14.66 7.23 -10.20
CA LYS A 45 -13.51 8.12 -10.07
C LYS A 45 -12.22 7.46 -10.56
N LYS A 46 -12.00 6.19 -10.19
CA LYS A 46 -10.87 5.37 -10.63
C LYS A 46 -10.80 5.33 -12.16
N LYS A 47 -11.90 4.98 -12.82
CA LYS A 47 -11.97 4.92 -14.29
C LYS A 47 -11.64 6.27 -14.93
N LEU A 48 -12.24 7.35 -14.43
CA LEU A 48 -12.01 8.70 -14.93
C LEU A 48 -10.54 9.11 -14.78
N HIS A 49 -9.99 8.99 -13.56
CA HIS A 49 -8.64 9.45 -13.27
C HIS A 49 -7.58 8.63 -14.00
N ILE A 50 -7.73 7.30 -14.08
CA ILE A 50 -6.81 6.46 -14.88
C ILE A 50 -6.85 6.88 -16.34
N SER A 51 -8.02 7.19 -16.91
CA SER A 51 -8.12 7.69 -18.28
C SER A 51 -7.40 9.03 -18.49
N LEU A 52 -7.39 9.91 -17.49
CA LEU A 52 -6.72 11.21 -17.57
C LEU A 52 -5.21 11.12 -17.39
N PHE A 53 -4.73 10.28 -16.47
CA PHE A 53 -3.33 10.31 -16.03
C PHE A 53 -2.47 9.16 -16.57
N SER A 54 -3.05 8.08 -17.10
CA SER A 54 -2.28 6.92 -17.61
C SER A 54 -1.38 7.22 -18.80
N ALA A 55 -1.72 8.21 -19.63
CA ALA A 55 -0.91 8.61 -20.79
C ALA A 55 0.36 9.39 -20.41
N ILE A 56 0.41 9.94 -19.19
CA ILE A 56 1.53 10.73 -18.70
C ILE A 56 2.58 9.77 -18.12
N SER A 57 3.84 9.87 -18.53
CA SER A 57 4.90 8.93 -18.12
C SER A 57 5.46 9.17 -16.71
N TRP A 58 5.32 10.38 -16.17
CA TRP A 58 5.80 10.78 -14.84
C TRP A 58 4.67 10.84 -13.81
N SER A 59 5.01 10.73 -12.51
CA SER A 59 4.04 10.72 -11.40
C SER A 59 3.38 12.08 -11.19
N VAL A 60 2.14 12.23 -11.65
CA VAL A 60 1.37 13.48 -11.52
C VAL A 60 0.99 13.71 -10.06
N GLY A 61 0.67 12.63 -9.36
CA GLY A 61 0.37 12.62 -7.94
C GLY A 61 1.50 13.19 -7.09
N ASP A 62 2.75 12.89 -7.44
CA ASP A 62 3.91 13.37 -6.70
C ASP A 62 4.11 14.86 -6.91
N VAL A 63 3.90 15.35 -8.14
CA VAL A 63 3.92 16.79 -8.44
C VAL A 63 2.83 17.52 -7.66
N ILE A 64 1.63 16.94 -7.55
CA ILE A 64 0.55 17.48 -6.71
C ILE A 64 0.98 17.53 -5.23
N TYR A 65 1.61 16.47 -4.72
CA TYR A 65 2.11 16.43 -3.34
C TYR A 65 3.22 17.46 -3.08
N ILE A 66 4.15 17.64 -4.02
CA ILE A 66 5.19 18.67 -3.95
C ILE A 66 4.53 20.05 -3.93
N ALA A 67 3.62 20.34 -4.86
CA ALA A 67 2.94 21.63 -4.94
C ALA A 67 2.11 21.93 -3.68
N ALA A 68 1.37 20.94 -3.16
CA ALA A 68 0.60 21.09 -1.93
C ALA A 68 1.50 21.34 -0.71
N THR A 69 2.64 20.65 -0.64
CA THR A 69 3.63 20.80 0.44
C THR A 69 4.27 22.20 0.40
N LEU A 70 4.69 22.66 -0.78
CA LEU A 70 5.24 24.02 -0.97
C LEU A 70 4.21 25.09 -0.64
N LEU A 71 2.95 24.92 -1.06
CA LEU A 71 1.86 25.83 -0.71
C LEU A 71 1.64 25.88 0.80
N PHE A 72 1.62 24.72 1.47
CA PHE A 72 1.46 24.64 2.92
C PHE A 72 2.58 25.39 3.65
N PHE A 73 3.85 25.14 3.31
CA PHE A 73 4.98 25.83 3.93
C PHE A 73 5.00 27.33 3.62
N TYR A 74 4.62 27.73 2.40
CA TYR A 74 4.46 29.14 2.06
C TYR A 74 3.40 29.81 2.97
N LEU A 75 2.20 29.21 3.08
CA LEU A 75 1.14 29.76 3.92
C LEU A 75 1.54 29.79 5.41
N LEU A 76 2.21 28.75 5.89
CA LEU A 76 2.71 28.66 7.27
C LEU A 76 3.77 29.73 7.55
N LEU A 77 4.77 29.88 6.67
CA LEU A 77 5.80 30.90 6.79
C LEU A 77 5.19 32.30 6.79
N ARG A 78 4.25 32.57 5.88
CA ARG A 78 3.53 33.85 5.84
C ARG A 78 2.69 34.08 7.08
N LEU A 79 2.07 33.05 7.65
CA LEU A 79 1.37 33.14 8.93
C LEU A 79 2.33 33.52 10.06
N ILE A 80 3.49 32.87 10.17
CA ILE A 80 4.48 33.12 11.22
C ILE A 80 5.08 34.52 11.12
N ILE A 81 5.52 34.93 9.92
CA ILE A 81 6.18 36.22 9.70
C ILE A 81 5.18 37.38 9.84
N THR A 82 4.02 37.28 9.20
CA THR A 82 3.08 38.43 9.14
C THR A 82 2.08 38.43 10.29
N LYS A 83 1.88 37.29 10.97
CA LYS A 83 0.85 37.06 11.99
C LYS A 83 -0.57 37.40 11.51
N LYS A 84 -0.79 37.48 10.18
CA LYS A 84 -2.10 37.79 9.59
C LYS A 84 -2.97 36.54 9.57
N ALA A 85 -4.11 36.62 10.25
CA ALA A 85 -5.07 35.51 10.36
C ALA A 85 -5.64 35.02 9.02
N VAL A 86 -5.51 35.80 7.94
CA VAL A 86 -5.88 35.38 6.57
C VAL A 86 -5.11 34.14 6.11
N PHE A 87 -3.85 33.98 6.50
CA PHE A 87 -3.06 32.79 6.13
C PHE A 87 -3.55 31.53 6.86
N LEU A 88 -3.93 31.66 8.14
CA LEU A 88 -4.58 30.58 8.89
C LEU A 88 -5.92 30.18 8.24
N LYS A 89 -6.71 31.15 7.76
CA LYS A 89 -7.93 30.89 6.99
C LYS A 89 -7.64 30.01 5.77
N TYR A 90 -6.62 30.35 4.98
CA TYR A 90 -6.27 29.58 3.79
C TYR A 90 -5.77 28.17 4.13
N ILE A 91 -4.96 28.01 5.18
CA ILE A 91 -4.55 26.69 5.68
C ILE A 91 -5.76 25.83 6.02
N LEU A 92 -6.73 26.39 6.78
CA LEU A 92 -7.94 25.66 7.16
C LEU A 92 -8.82 25.34 5.94
N ILE A 93 -8.94 26.24 4.96
CA ILE A 93 -9.68 25.97 3.72
C ILE A 93 -9.04 24.81 2.96
N THR A 94 -7.72 24.87 2.74
CA THR A 94 -6.99 23.79 2.07
C THR A 94 -7.14 22.47 2.82
N ALA A 95 -7.01 22.48 4.15
CA ALA A 95 -7.20 21.28 4.97
C ALA A 95 -8.62 20.68 4.83
N ASN A 96 -9.67 21.52 4.84
CA ASN A 96 -11.05 21.08 4.62
C ASN A 96 -11.24 20.44 3.25
N ILE A 97 -10.73 21.07 2.18
CA ILE A 97 -10.85 20.56 0.82
C ILE A 97 -10.11 19.23 0.70
N THR A 98 -8.86 19.18 1.15
CA THR A 98 -8.04 17.96 1.08
C THR A 98 -8.67 16.82 1.86
N TYR A 99 -9.15 17.07 3.08
CA TYR A 99 -9.79 16.05 3.92
C TYR A 99 -11.09 15.53 3.30
N PHE A 100 -11.97 16.42 2.84
CA PHE A 100 -13.21 16.05 2.18
C PHE A 100 -12.97 15.19 0.94
N VAL A 101 -12.07 15.63 0.05
CA VAL A 101 -11.73 14.89 -1.17
C VAL A 101 -11.11 13.54 -0.84
N TYR A 102 -10.19 13.48 0.13
CA TYR A 102 -9.58 12.23 0.58
C TYR A 102 -10.64 11.25 1.09
N GLN A 103 -11.56 11.68 1.94
CA GLN A 103 -12.60 10.79 2.47
C GLN A 103 -13.53 10.28 1.36
N CYS A 104 -13.95 11.15 0.46
CA CYS A 104 -14.78 10.79 -0.69
C CYS A 104 -14.08 9.82 -1.65
N PHE A 105 -12.79 10.01 -1.90
CA PHE A 105 -12.06 9.26 -2.93
C PHE A 105 -11.30 8.04 -2.40
N TRP A 106 -11.08 7.92 -1.10
CA TRP A 106 -10.27 6.84 -0.52
C TRP A 106 -10.62 6.47 0.91
N GLY A 107 -10.74 7.45 1.81
CA GLY A 107 -10.86 7.19 3.25
C GLY A 107 -12.05 6.28 3.61
N MET A 108 -13.18 6.43 2.94
CA MET A 108 -14.36 5.59 3.17
C MET A 108 -14.17 4.12 2.75
N LEU A 109 -13.16 3.80 1.93
CA LEU A 109 -12.88 2.43 1.51
C LEU A 109 -12.31 1.55 2.63
N TYR A 110 -11.71 2.14 3.67
CA TYR A 110 -11.24 1.40 4.85
C TYR A 110 -12.37 0.76 5.66
N PHE A 111 -13.62 1.14 5.41
CA PHE A 111 -14.81 0.61 6.11
C PHE A 111 -15.59 -0.42 5.27
N GLN A 112 -15.10 -0.78 4.09
CA GLN A 112 -15.67 -1.89 3.32
C GLN A 112 -15.58 -3.21 4.10
N GLN A 113 -16.52 -4.13 3.83
CA GLN A 113 -16.51 -5.46 4.43
C GLN A 113 -15.14 -6.14 4.27
N PRO A 114 -14.49 -6.58 5.36
CA PRO A 114 -13.21 -7.27 5.30
C PRO A 114 -13.23 -8.52 4.44
N VAL A 115 -12.11 -8.81 3.76
CA VAL A 115 -11.98 -9.98 2.87
C VAL A 115 -12.12 -11.29 3.64
N ILE A 116 -11.69 -11.34 4.91
CA ILE A 116 -11.76 -12.55 5.73
C ILE A 116 -13.18 -13.09 5.91
N GLU A 117 -14.18 -12.21 5.92
CA GLU A 117 -15.59 -12.62 6.03
C GLU A 117 -16.05 -13.47 4.83
N LYS A 118 -15.32 -13.41 3.71
CA LYS A 118 -15.57 -14.20 2.49
C LYS A 118 -14.85 -15.54 2.48
N LEU A 119 -13.91 -15.77 3.40
CA LEU A 119 -13.04 -16.96 3.45
C LEU A 119 -13.43 -17.96 4.56
N GLY A 120 -14.50 -17.68 5.30
CA GLY A 120 -14.96 -18.50 6.41
C GLY A 120 -14.15 -18.31 7.68
N ASN A 121 -14.43 -19.13 8.70
CA ASN A 121 -13.81 -19.03 10.02
C ASN A 121 -13.23 -20.39 10.45
N LYS A 122 -12.02 -20.70 9.99
CA LYS A 122 -11.27 -21.89 10.43
C LYS A 122 -10.16 -21.46 11.39
N LYS A 123 -9.97 -22.22 12.47
CA LYS A 123 -8.85 -22.01 13.39
C LYS A 123 -7.56 -22.46 12.70
N ILE A 124 -6.57 -21.57 12.64
CA ILE A 124 -5.26 -21.85 12.08
C ILE A 124 -4.35 -22.44 13.17
N SER A 125 -3.80 -23.63 12.92
CA SER A 125 -2.76 -24.23 13.75
C SER A 125 -1.36 -23.79 13.33
N GLU A 126 -0.39 -23.86 14.26
CA GLU A 126 1.01 -23.58 13.92
C GLU A 126 1.55 -24.57 12.88
N GLU A 127 1.16 -25.84 12.96
CA GLU A 127 1.51 -26.90 12.00
C GLU A 127 1.07 -26.55 10.58
N ALA A 128 -0.10 -25.92 10.42
CA ALA A 128 -0.58 -25.46 9.12
C ALA A 128 0.33 -24.36 8.54
N ILE A 129 0.80 -23.44 9.38
CA ILE A 129 1.76 -22.38 9.00
C ILE A 129 3.09 -23.00 8.58
N GLN A 130 3.61 -23.96 9.36
CA GLN A 130 4.86 -24.66 9.06
C GLN A 130 4.78 -25.44 7.75
N LYS A 131 3.70 -26.21 7.54
CA LYS A 131 3.46 -26.95 6.29
C LYS A 131 3.42 -26.02 5.08
N LEU A 132 2.74 -24.88 5.23
CA LEU A 132 2.69 -23.87 4.17
C LEU A 132 4.06 -23.24 3.92
N ALA A 133 4.86 -22.96 4.96
CA ALA A 133 6.21 -22.44 4.82
C ALA A 133 7.12 -23.42 4.06
N VAL A 134 7.04 -24.72 4.35
CA VAL A 134 7.76 -25.76 3.59
C VAL A 134 7.33 -25.77 2.12
N LYS A 135 6.01 -25.72 1.84
CA LYS A 135 5.50 -25.62 0.46
C LYS A 135 6.10 -24.43 -0.27
N TYR A 136 6.06 -23.24 0.33
CA TYR A 136 6.58 -22.02 -0.29
C TYR A 136 8.11 -22.01 -0.42
N LEU A 137 8.86 -22.66 0.48
CA LEU A 137 10.30 -22.87 0.31
C LEU A 137 10.58 -23.63 -0.99
N TYR A 138 9.88 -24.74 -1.25
CA TYR A 138 10.09 -25.52 -2.47
C TYR A 138 9.64 -24.77 -3.73
N LEU A 139 8.53 -24.03 -3.67
CA LEU A 139 8.09 -23.17 -4.77
C LEU A 139 9.14 -22.09 -5.08
N CYS A 140 9.65 -21.39 -4.07
CA CYS A 140 10.71 -20.40 -4.24
C CYS A 140 11.95 -21.00 -4.89
N LYS A 141 12.42 -22.16 -4.41
CA LYS A 141 13.58 -22.85 -5.00
C LYS A 141 13.33 -23.15 -6.48
N ALA A 142 12.18 -23.74 -6.81
CA ALA A 142 11.84 -24.13 -8.17
C ALA A 142 11.67 -22.92 -9.12
N THR A 143 11.09 -21.82 -8.64
CA THR A 143 10.87 -20.62 -9.47
C THR A 143 12.15 -19.81 -9.61
N ARG A 144 12.96 -19.66 -8.55
CA ARG A 144 14.20 -18.88 -8.58
C ARG A 144 15.23 -19.44 -9.55
N GLU A 145 15.29 -20.76 -9.72
CA GLU A 145 16.20 -21.38 -10.69
C GLU A 145 15.85 -21.06 -12.15
N LYS A 146 14.62 -20.62 -12.42
CA LYS A 146 14.16 -20.26 -13.77
C LYS A 146 14.37 -18.77 -14.11
N LEU A 147 14.85 -17.98 -13.15
CA LEU A 147 15.04 -16.54 -13.35
C LEU A 147 16.44 -16.24 -13.88
N SER A 148 16.51 -15.29 -14.80
CA SER A 148 17.74 -14.69 -15.30
C SER A 148 18.42 -13.86 -14.21
N GLU A 149 19.74 -13.78 -14.30
CA GLU A 149 20.58 -12.99 -13.40
C GLU A 149 21.35 -11.91 -14.18
N ASP A 150 21.66 -10.80 -13.52
CA ASP A 150 22.61 -9.81 -14.03
C ASP A 150 24.06 -10.23 -13.72
N ASP A 151 25.03 -9.41 -14.15
CA ASP A 151 26.46 -9.66 -13.94
C ASP A 151 26.88 -9.71 -12.46
N HIS A 152 25.99 -9.29 -11.55
CA HIS A 152 26.19 -9.32 -10.10
C HIS A 152 25.35 -10.42 -9.42
N HIS A 153 24.82 -11.40 -10.16
CA HIS A 153 23.95 -12.45 -9.64
C HIS A 153 22.65 -11.95 -8.98
N LYS A 154 22.22 -10.72 -9.28
CA LYS A 154 20.88 -10.23 -8.87
C LYS A 154 19.85 -10.71 -9.89
N ILE A 155 18.61 -10.86 -9.45
CA ILE A 155 17.50 -11.09 -10.37
C ILE A 155 17.44 -9.95 -11.37
N LYS A 156 17.46 -10.31 -12.65
CA LYS A 156 17.24 -9.36 -13.73
C LYS A 156 15.73 -9.27 -13.99
N ILE A 157 15.18 -8.06 -13.90
CA ILE A 157 13.80 -7.77 -14.32
C ILE A 157 13.86 -7.34 -15.78
N ASP A 158 13.36 -8.19 -16.68
CA ASP A 158 13.52 -7.96 -18.12
C ASP A 158 12.65 -6.80 -18.62
N ASN A 159 11.41 -6.71 -18.13
CA ASN A 159 10.46 -5.68 -18.56
C ASN A 159 9.38 -5.39 -17.51
N VAL A 160 9.50 -4.23 -16.83
CA VAL A 160 8.51 -3.77 -15.85
C VAL A 160 7.11 -3.60 -16.47
N ARG A 161 7.02 -3.16 -17.73
CA ARG A 161 5.74 -3.01 -18.44
C ARG A 161 5.02 -4.34 -18.62
N GLN A 162 5.78 -5.41 -18.81
CA GLN A 162 5.23 -6.77 -18.91
C GLN A 162 4.67 -7.23 -17.55
N LEU A 163 5.33 -6.91 -16.44
CA LEU A 163 4.81 -7.16 -15.09
C LEU A 163 3.49 -6.41 -14.87
N GLU A 164 3.44 -5.12 -15.18
CA GLU A 164 2.23 -4.29 -15.04
C GLU A 164 1.06 -4.85 -15.87
N THR A 165 1.33 -5.26 -17.11
CA THR A 165 0.32 -5.84 -18.02
C THR A 165 -0.19 -7.18 -17.49
N GLU A 166 0.71 -8.05 -17.03
CA GLU A 166 0.37 -9.34 -16.45
C GLU A 166 -0.47 -9.17 -15.19
N ILE A 167 -0.13 -8.21 -14.31
CA ILE A 167 -0.92 -7.93 -13.11
C ILE A 167 -2.35 -7.53 -13.50
N ILE A 168 -2.54 -6.60 -14.44
CA ILE A 168 -3.88 -6.21 -14.92
C ILE A 168 -4.64 -7.41 -15.51
N ALA A 169 -3.97 -8.28 -16.26
CA ALA A 169 -4.59 -9.49 -16.78
C ALA A 169 -5.08 -10.40 -15.65
N GLN A 170 -4.25 -10.59 -14.62
CA GLN A 170 -4.59 -11.43 -13.46
C GLN A 170 -5.70 -10.83 -12.58
N GLN A 171 -5.83 -9.50 -12.51
CA GLN A 171 -6.97 -8.86 -11.84
C GLN A 171 -8.32 -9.31 -12.39
N LYS A 172 -8.41 -9.57 -13.71
CA LYS A 172 -9.63 -10.08 -14.37
C LYS A 172 -9.94 -11.52 -13.99
N ASN A 173 -8.95 -12.29 -13.54
CA ASN A 173 -9.04 -13.70 -13.18
C ASN A 173 -9.19 -13.91 -11.66
N LEU A 174 -9.32 -12.83 -10.87
CA LEU A 174 -9.52 -12.95 -9.43
C LEU A 174 -10.81 -13.73 -9.13
N PRO A 175 -10.83 -14.59 -8.08
CA PRO A 175 -12.02 -15.36 -7.74
C PRO A 175 -13.22 -14.46 -7.44
N GLN A 176 -14.35 -14.70 -8.12
CA GLN A 176 -15.54 -13.84 -8.03
C GLN A 176 -16.13 -13.74 -6.61
N PHE A 177 -15.97 -14.79 -5.80
CA PHE A 177 -16.43 -14.76 -4.40
C PHE A 177 -15.58 -13.83 -3.52
N ILE A 178 -14.34 -13.52 -3.94
CA ILE A 178 -13.43 -12.59 -3.25
C ILE A 178 -13.57 -11.19 -3.85
N ASN A 179 -13.42 -11.07 -5.16
CA ASN A 179 -13.36 -9.80 -5.87
C ASN A 179 -14.54 -9.61 -6.81
N LYS A 180 -15.33 -8.56 -6.55
CA LYS A 180 -16.39 -8.06 -7.45
C LYS A 180 -16.04 -6.70 -8.07
N LYS A 181 -14.84 -6.18 -7.80
CA LYS A 181 -14.36 -4.87 -8.29
C LYS A 181 -13.90 -4.98 -9.73
N ILE A 182 -14.04 -3.89 -10.48
CA ILE A 182 -13.67 -3.85 -11.90
C ILE A 182 -12.15 -3.73 -12.02
N ALA A 183 -11.54 -4.58 -12.84
CA ALA A 183 -10.11 -4.52 -13.12
C ALA A 183 -9.72 -3.15 -13.69
N VAL A 184 -8.48 -2.72 -13.44
CA VAL A 184 -7.97 -1.47 -13.99
C VAL A 184 -7.92 -1.55 -15.52
N SER A 185 -8.34 -0.49 -16.21
CA SER A 185 -8.46 -0.49 -17.68
C SER A 185 -7.14 -0.27 -18.40
N ASN A 186 -6.27 0.58 -17.85
CA ASN A 186 -4.98 0.97 -18.43
C ASN A 186 -3.92 1.01 -17.33
N ILE A 187 -2.66 0.80 -17.70
CA ILE A 187 -1.57 0.91 -16.75
C ILE A 187 -1.43 2.36 -16.27
N SER A 188 -1.54 2.55 -14.97
CA SER A 188 -1.36 3.82 -14.28
C SER A 188 -0.47 3.61 -13.06
N VAL A 189 0.66 2.95 -13.28
CA VAL A 189 1.69 2.65 -12.29
C VAL A 189 2.94 3.39 -12.69
N LYS A 190 3.57 4.11 -11.76
CA LYS A 190 4.63 5.08 -12.09
C LYS A 190 5.76 5.08 -11.06
N PRO A 191 7.02 5.22 -11.49
CA PRO A 191 8.12 5.51 -10.58
C PRO A 191 7.83 6.80 -9.80
N SER A 192 8.01 6.76 -8.48
CA SER A 192 7.84 7.93 -7.63
C SER A 192 9.02 8.88 -7.76
N LEU A 193 8.74 10.19 -7.75
CA LEU A 193 9.73 11.26 -7.57
C LEU A 193 10.32 11.29 -6.15
N PHE A 194 9.71 10.55 -5.21
CA PHE A 194 10.17 10.43 -3.82
C PHE A 194 10.98 9.16 -3.57
N ASP A 195 11.43 8.44 -4.61
CA ASP A 195 12.10 7.15 -4.52
C ASP A 195 13.25 7.09 -3.48
N SER A 196 14.10 8.12 -3.44
CA SER A 196 15.21 8.24 -2.50
C SER A 196 14.74 8.41 -1.05
N LEU A 197 13.64 9.14 -0.83
CA LEU A 197 13.02 9.29 0.48
C LEU A 197 12.35 7.97 0.89
N MET A 198 11.63 7.32 -0.04
CA MET A 198 10.95 6.04 0.17
C MET A 198 11.90 4.93 0.63
N ASN A 199 13.14 4.90 0.11
CA ASN A 199 14.17 3.99 0.60
C ASN A 199 14.34 4.07 2.13
N LYS A 200 14.30 5.30 2.68
CA LYS A 200 14.53 5.59 4.10
C LYS A 200 13.30 5.40 4.98
N THR A 201 12.11 5.34 4.41
CA THR A 201 10.86 5.19 5.19
C THR A 201 10.45 3.73 5.38
N GLY A 202 10.96 2.82 4.54
CA GLY A 202 10.48 1.44 4.47
C GLY A 202 9.12 1.29 3.79
N ILE A 203 8.60 2.36 3.18
CA ILE A 203 7.38 2.36 2.35
C ILE A 203 7.81 2.42 0.89
N TYR A 204 7.61 1.31 0.17
CA TYR A 204 8.14 1.14 -1.19
C TYR A 204 7.15 1.44 -2.31
N GLY A 205 5.92 1.75 -1.97
CA GLY A 205 4.89 2.20 -2.88
C GLY A 205 3.75 2.88 -2.13
N TYR A 206 2.88 3.55 -2.88
CA TYR A 206 1.60 4.03 -2.37
C TYR A 206 0.62 4.27 -3.51
N TYR A 207 -0.67 4.25 -3.18
CA TYR A 207 -1.72 4.71 -4.07
C TYR A 207 -2.02 6.20 -3.88
N ASN A 208 -2.06 6.97 -4.97
CA ASN A 208 -2.46 8.37 -4.92
C ASN A 208 -3.98 8.53 -5.09
N PRO A 209 -4.72 8.95 -4.04
CA PRO A 209 -6.18 9.07 -4.10
C PRO A 209 -6.66 10.21 -5.01
N PHE A 210 -5.80 11.18 -5.37
CA PHE A 210 -6.15 12.32 -6.20
C PHE A 210 -5.95 12.05 -7.69
N THR A 211 -5.06 11.13 -8.08
CA THR A 211 -4.77 10.81 -9.49
C THR A 211 -5.08 9.36 -9.86
N ALA A 212 -5.44 8.51 -8.90
CA ALA A 212 -5.59 7.07 -9.08
C ALA A 212 -4.32 6.34 -9.60
N GLU A 213 -3.18 7.00 -9.59
CA GLU A 213 -1.89 6.39 -9.90
C GLU A 213 -1.46 5.49 -8.73
N ALA A 214 -0.80 4.38 -9.06
CA ALA A 214 0.02 3.63 -8.12
C ALA A 214 1.47 4.10 -8.29
N GLN A 215 2.07 4.59 -7.23
CA GLN A 215 3.47 4.99 -7.20
C GLN A 215 4.31 3.91 -6.57
N TYR A 216 5.47 3.64 -7.15
CA TYR A 216 6.42 2.68 -6.60
C TYR A 216 7.84 3.23 -6.63
N ASN A 217 8.68 2.69 -5.77
CA ASN A 217 10.10 2.96 -5.76
C ASN A 217 10.82 2.00 -6.73
N PRO A 218 11.40 2.49 -7.83
CA PRO A 218 12.08 1.63 -8.81
C PRO A 218 13.43 1.07 -8.31
N ASN A 219 13.95 1.58 -7.19
CA ASN A 219 15.30 1.27 -6.70
C ASN A 219 15.33 0.14 -5.65
N ILE A 220 14.18 -0.45 -5.32
CA ILE A 220 14.10 -1.56 -4.37
C ILE A 220 14.70 -2.85 -4.94
N PRO A 221 15.09 -3.83 -4.10
CA PRO A 221 15.60 -5.10 -4.59
C PRO A 221 14.66 -5.76 -5.60
N ALA A 222 15.24 -6.31 -6.69
CA ALA A 222 14.47 -6.94 -7.76
C ALA A 222 13.58 -8.10 -7.28
N SER A 223 13.94 -8.77 -6.18
CA SER A 223 13.11 -9.79 -5.53
C SER A 223 11.80 -9.23 -4.93
N GLN A 224 11.72 -7.93 -4.65
CA GLN A 224 10.57 -7.25 -4.03
C GLN A 224 9.74 -6.44 -5.01
N LEU A 225 10.35 -5.97 -6.11
CA LEU A 225 9.71 -5.07 -7.05
C LEU A 225 8.40 -5.63 -7.64
N PRO A 226 8.35 -6.85 -8.19
CA PRO A 226 7.11 -7.37 -8.78
C PRO A 226 5.95 -7.47 -7.77
N PHE A 227 6.20 -7.95 -6.55
CA PHE A 227 5.18 -7.99 -5.51
C PHE A 227 4.72 -6.59 -5.11
N THR A 228 5.64 -5.63 -4.97
CA THR A 228 5.31 -4.23 -4.65
C THR A 228 4.38 -3.63 -5.71
N LEU A 229 4.68 -3.84 -7.00
CA LEU A 229 3.80 -3.42 -8.09
C LEU A 229 2.39 -4.03 -7.95
N ALA A 230 2.31 -5.34 -7.71
CA ALA A 230 1.02 -6.02 -7.53
C ALA A 230 0.24 -5.53 -6.30
N HIS A 231 0.93 -5.18 -5.21
CA HIS A 231 0.35 -4.59 -4.00
C HIS A 231 -0.24 -3.21 -4.28
N GLU A 232 0.52 -2.30 -4.89
CA GLU A 232 0.03 -0.95 -5.20
C GLU A 232 -1.11 -0.97 -6.23
N MET A 233 -1.05 -1.89 -7.20
CA MET A 233 -2.14 -2.11 -8.15
C MET A 233 -3.39 -2.72 -7.49
N SER A 234 -3.24 -3.42 -6.36
CA SER A 234 -4.37 -3.88 -5.55
C SER A 234 -5.05 -2.73 -4.81
N HIS A 235 -4.28 -1.70 -4.41
CA HIS A 235 -4.87 -0.44 -3.96
C HIS A 235 -5.61 0.28 -5.09
N GLN A 236 -5.12 0.25 -6.33
CA GLN A 236 -5.87 0.79 -7.49
C GLN A 236 -7.21 0.08 -7.71
N LEU A 237 -7.34 -1.21 -7.38
CA LEU A 237 -8.63 -1.90 -7.38
C LEU A 237 -9.58 -1.39 -6.28
N GLY A 238 -9.09 -0.68 -5.27
CA GLY A 238 -9.89 -0.15 -4.16
C GLY A 238 -9.89 -1.03 -2.92
N TYR A 239 -8.84 -1.84 -2.72
CA TYR A 239 -8.56 -2.49 -1.44
C TYR A 239 -7.68 -1.55 -0.61
N ALA A 240 -8.28 -0.84 0.36
CA ALA A 240 -7.55 0.17 1.11
C ALA A 240 -6.68 -0.39 2.23
N ARG A 241 -7.05 -1.53 2.82
CA ARG A 241 -6.29 -2.16 3.92
C ARG A 241 -5.04 -2.85 3.37
N GLU A 242 -3.89 -2.58 3.97
CA GLU A 242 -2.58 -3.06 3.48
C GLU A 242 -2.52 -4.58 3.35
N GLN A 243 -2.96 -5.29 4.39
CA GLN A 243 -2.89 -6.74 4.44
C GLN A 243 -3.90 -7.39 3.46
N GLU A 244 -5.00 -6.71 3.12
CA GLU A 244 -5.93 -7.16 2.07
C GLU A 244 -5.36 -6.87 0.69
N ALA A 245 -4.74 -5.71 0.49
CA ALA A 245 -4.02 -5.40 -0.75
C ALA A 245 -2.88 -6.41 -1.01
N SER A 246 -2.11 -6.77 0.01
CA SER A 246 -1.13 -7.86 -0.07
C SER A 246 -1.76 -9.20 -0.45
N PHE A 247 -2.95 -9.53 0.09
CA PHE A 247 -3.67 -10.76 -0.25
C PHE A 247 -4.17 -10.75 -1.69
N ILE A 248 -4.68 -9.62 -2.19
CA ILE A 248 -5.11 -9.50 -3.59
C ILE A 248 -3.91 -9.54 -4.54
N ALA A 249 -2.79 -8.92 -4.18
CA ALA A 249 -1.52 -9.04 -4.90
C ALA A 249 -1.06 -10.50 -4.97
N TYR A 250 -1.19 -11.21 -3.85
CA TYR A 250 -0.94 -12.64 -3.78
C TYR A 250 -1.80 -13.44 -4.77
N LEU A 251 -3.11 -13.18 -4.81
CA LEU A 251 -4.01 -13.85 -5.75
C LEU A 251 -3.69 -13.52 -7.21
N CYS A 252 -3.28 -12.27 -7.51
CA CYS A 252 -2.88 -11.87 -8.86
C CYS A 252 -1.58 -12.55 -9.30
N ALA A 253 -0.65 -12.81 -8.38
CA ALA A 253 0.69 -13.27 -8.73
C ALA A 253 0.87 -14.80 -8.64
N ARG A 254 0.14 -15.50 -7.75
CA ARG A 254 0.42 -16.92 -7.42
C ARG A 254 0.40 -17.87 -8.61
N ASN A 255 -0.46 -17.61 -9.60
CA ASN A 255 -0.64 -18.43 -10.80
C ASN A 255 -0.23 -17.67 -12.08
N SER A 256 0.49 -16.55 -11.95
CA SER A 256 0.90 -15.72 -13.09
C SER A 256 1.82 -16.47 -14.05
N ALA A 257 1.77 -16.20 -15.35
CA ALA A 257 2.74 -16.78 -16.29
C ALA A 257 4.15 -16.19 -16.11
N ASN A 258 4.24 -14.97 -15.57
CA ASN A 258 5.52 -14.28 -15.36
C ASN A 258 6.24 -14.84 -14.13
N LYS A 259 7.47 -15.36 -14.34
CA LYS A 259 8.25 -16.01 -13.28
C LYS A 259 8.83 -15.04 -12.25
N GLU A 260 9.17 -13.82 -12.66
CA GLU A 260 9.65 -12.78 -11.74
C GLU A 260 8.54 -12.42 -10.74
N LEU A 261 7.31 -12.25 -11.23
CA LEU A 261 6.13 -12.00 -10.41
C LEU A 261 5.81 -13.20 -9.49
N GLN A 262 5.81 -14.42 -10.03
CA GLN A 262 5.60 -15.64 -9.24
C GLN A 262 6.63 -15.79 -8.12
N TYR A 263 7.91 -15.57 -8.40
CA TYR A 263 8.96 -15.71 -7.39
C TYR A 263 8.84 -14.64 -6.31
N SER A 264 8.63 -13.38 -6.70
CA SER A 264 8.51 -12.27 -5.76
C SER A 264 7.38 -12.48 -4.76
N VAL A 265 6.20 -12.92 -5.23
CA VAL A 265 5.08 -13.25 -4.34
C VAL A 265 5.35 -14.47 -3.46
N GLN A 266 5.96 -15.53 -4.00
CA GLN A 266 6.26 -16.74 -3.24
C GLN A 266 7.25 -16.41 -2.10
N LEU A 267 8.28 -15.59 -2.40
CA LEU A 267 9.25 -15.15 -1.42
C LEU A 267 8.63 -14.23 -0.37
N TYR A 268 7.72 -13.33 -0.76
CA TYR A 268 6.98 -12.50 0.18
C TYR A 268 6.13 -13.34 1.14
N VAL A 269 5.40 -14.33 0.63
CA VAL A 269 4.60 -15.27 1.44
C VAL A 269 5.51 -16.07 2.39
N LEU A 270 6.60 -16.64 1.88
CA LEU A 270 7.56 -17.39 2.69
C LEU A 270 8.11 -16.54 3.84
N LYS A 271 8.60 -15.32 3.54
CA LYS A 271 9.11 -14.38 4.56
C LYS A 271 8.04 -14.03 5.60
N SER A 272 6.80 -13.85 5.17
CA SER A 272 5.68 -13.52 6.06
C SER A 272 5.35 -14.70 6.99
N LEU A 273 5.35 -15.93 6.48
CA LEU A 273 5.14 -17.15 7.29
C LEU A 273 6.28 -17.33 8.30
N LEU A 274 7.53 -17.15 7.88
CA LEU A 274 8.69 -17.23 8.77
C LEU A 274 8.67 -16.14 9.84
N LYS A 275 8.25 -14.92 9.51
CA LYS A 275 8.07 -13.83 10.50
C LYS A 275 7.00 -14.18 11.54
N ALA A 276 5.89 -14.79 11.12
CA ALA A 276 4.84 -15.24 12.04
C ALA A 276 5.30 -16.36 12.98
N LEU A 277 6.27 -17.19 12.55
CA LEU A 277 6.86 -18.26 13.35
C LEU A 277 8.09 -17.80 14.16
N ALA A 278 8.69 -16.64 13.88
CA ALA A 278 9.98 -16.26 14.44
C ALA A 278 10.03 -16.22 15.97
N VAL A 279 8.95 -15.78 16.62
CA VAL A 279 8.88 -15.71 18.10
C VAL A 279 8.53 -17.07 18.71
N LYS A 280 7.60 -17.82 18.09
CA LYS A 280 7.07 -19.07 18.66
C LYS A 280 7.96 -20.28 18.36
N ASN A 281 8.60 -20.29 17.20
CA ASN A 281 9.40 -21.41 16.71
C ASN A 281 10.64 -20.94 15.92
N PRO A 282 11.60 -20.30 16.61
CA PRO A 282 12.83 -19.80 15.98
C PRO A 282 13.70 -20.92 15.39
N ALA A 283 13.66 -22.13 15.97
CA ALA A 283 14.40 -23.29 15.47
C ALA A 283 13.91 -23.73 14.08
N PHE A 284 12.59 -23.81 13.88
CA PHE A 284 12.00 -24.08 12.57
C PHE A 284 12.40 -23.00 11.55
N VAL A 285 12.32 -21.72 11.93
CA VAL A 285 12.69 -20.61 11.05
C VAL A 285 14.16 -20.71 10.63
N LYS A 286 15.07 -20.97 11.57
CA LYS A 286 16.49 -21.18 11.28
C LYS A 286 16.68 -22.34 10.29
N ASN A 287 16.01 -23.46 10.51
CA ASN A 287 16.10 -24.62 9.63
C ASN A 287 15.62 -24.32 8.19
N ILE A 288 14.52 -23.58 8.02
CA ILE A 288 14.06 -23.16 6.69
C ILE A 288 15.08 -22.24 6.00
N LEU A 289 15.64 -21.27 6.73
CA LEU A 289 16.63 -20.34 6.19
C LEU A 289 17.93 -21.05 5.76
N GLU A 290 18.36 -22.07 6.49
CA GLU A 290 19.52 -22.90 6.12
C GLU A 290 19.31 -23.63 4.80
N GLN A 291 18.06 -24.04 4.51
CA GLN A 291 17.65 -24.76 3.31
C GLN A 291 17.41 -23.88 2.06
N TYR A 292 17.52 -22.55 2.17
CA TYR A 292 17.48 -21.64 1.02
C TYR A 292 18.53 -22.07 -0.02
N SER A 293 18.18 -21.98 -1.32
CA SER A 293 19.19 -22.19 -2.38
C SER A 293 20.26 -21.10 -2.33
N PRO A 294 21.45 -21.32 -2.93
CA PRO A 294 22.49 -20.29 -3.00
C PRO A 294 21.97 -18.95 -3.56
N LYS A 295 21.15 -19.01 -4.62
CA LYS A 295 20.49 -17.84 -5.22
C LYS A 295 19.54 -17.13 -4.26
N MET A 296 18.70 -17.88 -3.53
CA MET A 296 17.82 -17.29 -2.51
C MET A 296 18.60 -16.65 -1.35
N LYS A 297 19.75 -17.23 -0.96
CA LYS A 297 20.62 -16.64 0.06
C LYS A 297 21.20 -15.30 -0.42
N LEU A 298 21.62 -15.21 -1.69
CA LEU A 298 22.07 -13.94 -2.30
C LEU A 298 20.94 -12.91 -2.35
N ASP A 299 19.74 -13.28 -2.79
CA ASP A 299 18.58 -12.36 -2.81
C ASP A 299 18.32 -11.78 -1.41
N ARG A 300 18.32 -12.65 -0.37
CA ARG A 300 18.17 -12.21 1.02
C ARG A 300 19.28 -11.25 1.45
N LEU A 301 20.53 -11.52 1.08
CA LEU A 301 21.66 -10.64 1.39
C LEU A 301 21.51 -9.27 0.71
N TYR A 302 21.03 -9.22 -0.53
CA TYR A 302 20.77 -7.96 -1.23
C TYR A 302 19.66 -7.16 -0.56
N GLU A 303 18.57 -7.81 -0.16
CA GLU A 303 17.51 -7.16 0.61
C GLU A 303 17.98 -6.62 1.95
N GLN A 304 18.79 -7.40 2.68
CA GLN A 304 19.36 -6.98 3.97
C GLN A 304 20.31 -5.79 3.81
N LYS A 305 21.20 -5.83 2.82
CA LYS A 305 22.11 -4.71 2.52
C LYS A 305 21.34 -3.45 2.18
N PHE A 306 20.31 -3.57 1.34
CA PHE A 306 19.44 -2.45 0.98
C PHE A 306 18.74 -1.87 2.21
N PHE A 307 18.20 -2.71 3.08
CA PHE A 307 17.55 -2.26 4.31
C PHE A 307 18.55 -1.53 5.22
N ILE A 308 19.67 -2.17 5.56
CA ILE A 308 20.71 -1.60 6.44
C ILE A 308 21.27 -0.28 5.88
N SER A 309 21.46 -0.16 4.56
CA SER A 309 21.97 1.08 3.95
C SER A 309 20.99 2.25 4.03
N ASN A 310 19.71 1.99 4.33
CA ASN A 310 18.66 2.99 4.39
C ASN A 310 18.00 3.13 5.77
N GLU A 311 18.42 2.34 6.76
CA GLU A 311 18.01 2.51 8.16
C GLU A 311 18.50 3.86 8.74
N GLY A 312 17.74 4.39 9.70
CA GLY A 312 18.08 5.61 10.42
C GLY A 312 16.86 6.30 11.02
N ILE A 313 17.07 7.50 11.58
CA ILE A 313 16.06 8.28 12.32
C ILE A 313 14.78 8.52 11.50
N VAL A 314 14.92 8.70 10.18
CA VAL A 314 13.77 8.85 9.27
C VAL A 314 12.93 7.57 9.24
N SER A 315 13.56 6.40 9.16
CA SER A 315 12.87 5.11 9.14
C SER A 315 12.08 4.88 10.42
N ASP A 316 12.67 5.17 11.58
CA ASP A 316 12.01 5.01 12.88
C ASP A 316 10.78 5.94 13.01
N PHE A 317 10.92 7.20 12.63
CA PHE A 317 9.82 8.17 12.65
C PHE A 317 8.67 7.74 11.72
N PHE A 318 8.99 7.30 10.51
CA PHE A 318 7.98 6.80 9.56
C PHE A 318 7.35 5.49 10.02
N GLY A 319 8.11 4.59 10.65
CA GLY A 319 7.59 3.36 11.25
C GLY A 319 6.51 3.64 12.30
N ILE A 320 6.75 4.60 13.20
CA ILE A 320 5.79 5.01 14.24
C ILE A 320 4.55 5.65 13.60
N THR A 321 4.74 6.62 12.71
CA THR A 321 3.62 7.35 12.09
C THR A 321 2.76 6.46 11.21
N ASN A 322 3.35 5.52 10.47
CA ASN A 322 2.62 4.53 9.70
C ASN A 322 1.83 3.57 10.59
N ASP A 323 2.42 3.07 11.68
CA ASP A 323 1.71 2.21 12.63
C ASP A 323 0.50 2.93 13.24
N LEU A 324 0.64 4.20 13.60
CA LEU A 324 -0.47 5.04 14.07
C LEU A 324 -1.54 5.24 12.98
N PHE A 325 -1.14 5.51 11.74
CA PHE A 325 -2.05 5.65 10.61
C PHE A 325 -2.88 4.38 10.38
N LEU A 326 -2.22 3.21 10.35
CA LEU A 326 -2.89 1.92 10.20
C LEU A 326 -3.89 1.66 11.33
N LYS A 327 -3.49 1.90 12.58
CA LYS A 327 -4.36 1.75 13.75
C LYS A 327 -5.57 2.70 13.71
N SER A 328 -5.37 3.96 13.31
CA SER A 328 -6.47 4.93 13.17
C SER A 328 -7.50 4.52 12.09
N ASN A 329 -7.07 3.75 11.10
CA ASN A 329 -7.91 3.17 10.05
C ASN A 329 -8.35 1.73 10.35
N GLN A 330 -8.39 1.35 11.64
CA GLN A 330 -8.89 0.06 12.14
C GLN A 330 -8.12 -1.16 11.60
N GLN A 331 -6.82 -1.00 11.35
CA GLN A 331 -5.93 -2.12 11.00
C GLN A 331 -5.07 -2.52 12.22
N ALA A 332 -4.65 -3.78 12.26
CA ALA A 332 -3.93 -4.36 13.40
C ALA A 332 -2.53 -3.75 13.68
N GLY A 333 -2.04 -2.82 12.83
CA GLY A 333 -0.69 -2.27 12.94
C GLY A 333 0.39 -3.36 12.79
N SER A 334 1.58 -3.09 13.32
CA SER A 334 2.80 -3.92 13.21
C SER A 334 2.81 -5.26 13.99
N VAL A 335 1.66 -5.77 14.44
CA VAL A 335 1.58 -6.92 15.37
C VAL A 335 1.88 -8.28 14.71
N THR A 336 2.53 -9.14 15.49
CA THR A 336 3.29 -10.38 15.18
C THR A 336 2.51 -11.54 14.54
N TYR A 337 1.21 -11.41 14.31
CA TYR A 337 0.39 -12.36 13.55
C TYR A 337 -0.33 -11.58 12.45
N SER A 338 0.23 -11.57 11.23
CA SER A 338 -0.29 -10.69 10.19
C SER A 338 -1.63 -11.21 9.66
N TYR A 339 -2.60 -10.31 9.58
CA TYR A 339 -3.90 -10.56 8.98
C TYR A 339 -3.77 -11.19 7.58
N PHE A 340 -2.75 -10.81 6.80
CA PHE A 340 -2.42 -11.43 5.52
C PHE A 340 -2.16 -12.94 5.62
N ILE A 341 -1.37 -13.40 6.59
CA ILE A 341 -1.10 -14.84 6.76
C ILE A 341 -2.38 -15.60 7.06
N HIS A 342 -3.29 -15.01 7.83
CA HIS A 342 -4.60 -15.59 8.09
C HIS A 342 -5.40 -15.76 6.77
N LEU A 343 -5.46 -14.72 5.94
CA LEU A 343 -6.14 -14.76 4.63
C LEU A 343 -5.54 -15.83 3.70
N VAL A 344 -4.22 -15.89 3.60
CA VAL A 344 -3.52 -16.89 2.77
C VAL A 344 -3.82 -18.30 3.23
N LEU A 345 -3.80 -18.57 4.54
CA LEU A 345 -4.06 -19.90 5.09
C LEU A 345 -5.52 -20.34 4.91
N LEU A 346 -6.50 -19.45 5.14
CA LEU A 346 -7.90 -19.77 4.89
C LEU A 346 -8.19 -20.05 3.42
N TYR A 347 -7.41 -19.46 2.51
CA TYR A 347 -7.58 -19.66 1.09
C TYR A 347 -6.85 -20.93 0.56
N GLU A 348 -5.72 -21.30 1.17
CA GLU A 348 -4.92 -22.48 0.79
C GLU A 348 -5.38 -23.79 1.45
N LEU A 349 -6.19 -23.73 2.51
CA LEU A 349 -6.65 -24.87 3.34
C LEU A 349 -8.17 -24.98 3.39
#